data_AF-A0A842K326-F1
#
_entry.id   AF-A0A842K326-F1
#
_cell.length_a   1.000
_cell.length_b   1.000
_cell.length_c   1.000
_cell.angle_alpha   90.00
_cell.angle_beta   90.00
_cell.angle_gamma   90.00
#
_symmetry.space_group_name_H-M   'P 1'
#
loop_
_entity.id
_entity.type
_entity.pdbx_description
1 polymer ?
#
loop_
_entity_poly.entity_id
_entity_poly.type
_entity_poly.pdbx_seq_one_letter_code
_entity_poly.pdbx_strand_id
1 'polypeptide(L)'
;MTTTIGDRHDAARTPRRRRHLFSRALAGVIAAGVVLGVGELLSALIDPNSSPFYAVGSTTVDRSPAWAREFAIHTFGTNDKPALFVGMTILIVLLAAIAGIVERPRAPFGSAILAALGLVGVFAATQRPSATWLYALPTVVGVVAGIAVLRVLTATAQAPQDSDAEDSWLPRRTFLLIAAAAAAAAAAAGAAGRYLGQQAAEALDNRRAFAVPDVTDKATPIAAGTDIAVRGATPFITSNDEFYRIDTALRVPRLTTGDWQLRIHGMVARELTLNWDDLIARTPIERVITMTCVSNEVGGNLAGNATWIGYPIKNILDEVGIHPDADMLLSTSSDGFTAGTPVEVLRDGRDAILAVAMNGQPLPFEHGYPVRQVVPGLYGYVSATKWVVDWEFTRFDKAEAYWTKRGWSARGPIKTASRIDVPAPFAPTAPGSVLVAGTAWAQHRGIEKVEVRVDNGQWQTATLAPQYTVDTWRQWIWEWQATSGLHTLQVRATDLDGNVQVEERTPPIPGGATGWHTRSFTVA
;
A
#
# COMPACT_ATOMS: atom_id res chain seq x y z
N MET A 1 81.08 -24.36 25.80
CA MET A 1 80.70 -22.93 25.86
C MET A 1 79.89 -22.62 24.61
N THR A 2 78.56 -22.69 24.72
CA THR A 2 77.63 -21.52 24.63
C THR A 2 77.73 -20.82 23.26
N THR A 3 76.69 -20.72 22.43
CA THR A 3 75.35 -20.21 22.75
C THR A 3 74.34 -20.56 21.65
N THR A 4 73.11 -20.83 22.08
CA THR A 4 71.85 -21.06 21.36
C THR A 4 71.50 -19.92 20.39
N ILE A 5 71.15 -20.23 19.15
CA ILE A 5 70.47 -19.30 18.22
C ILE A 5 68.98 -19.34 18.53
N GLY A 6 68.48 -18.21 19.02
CA GLY A 6 67.08 -17.99 19.37
C GLY A 6 66.20 -17.82 18.15
N ASP A 7 65.19 -18.66 18.11
CA ASP A 7 63.89 -18.48 17.48
C ASP A 7 63.24 -17.16 17.96
N ARG A 8 62.71 -16.30 17.07
CA ARG A 8 61.72 -15.25 17.42
C ARG A 8 61.06 -14.54 16.22
N HIS A 9 59.74 -14.77 16.16
CA HIS A 9 58.67 -13.81 15.89
C HIS A 9 58.30 -13.41 14.46
N ASP A 10 57.49 -14.25 13.83
CA ASP A 10 56.50 -13.87 12.82
C ASP A 10 55.06 -14.04 13.38
N ALA A 11 54.65 -13.18 14.32
CA ALA A 11 53.27 -13.20 14.86
C ALA A 11 52.85 -11.89 15.56
N ALA A 12 52.91 -10.72 14.91
CA ALA A 12 52.45 -9.47 15.56
C ALA A 12 51.80 -8.38 14.66
N ARG A 13 51.50 -8.65 13.37
CA ARG A 13 50.97 -7.61 12.44
C ARG A 13 49.45 -7.58 12.24
N THR A 14 48.69 -8.50 12.84
CA THR A 14 47.24 -8.69 12.59
C THR A 14 46.25 -7.77 13.36
N PRO A 15 46.52 -7.28 14.60
CA PRO A 15 45.51 -6.51 15.35
C PRO A 15 45.32 -5.06 14.87
N ARG A 16 46.40 -4.37 14.49
CA ARG A 16 46.37 -2.94 14.10
C ARG A 16 45.56 -2.70 12.82
N ARG A 17 45.76 -3.52 11.78
CA ARG A 17 45.06 -3.36 10.49
C ARG A 17 43.54 -3.55 10.62
N ARG A 18 43.09 -4.49 11.47
CA ARG A 18 41.66 -4.73 11.73
C ARG A 18 40.99 -3.55 12.46
N ARG A 19 41.67 -2.93 13.43
CA ARG A 19 41.15 -1.76 14.16
C ARG A 19 40.96 -0.53 13.25
N HIS A 20 41.87 -0.28 12.33
CA HIS A 20 41.75 0.83 11.36
C HIS A 20 40.66 0.60 10.31
N LEU A 21 40.38 -0.65 9.94
CA LEU A 21 39.27 -0.97 9.01
C LEU A 21 37.92 -0.78 9.70
N PHE A 22 37.79 -1.23 10.96
CA PHE A 22 36.57 -1.09 11.73
C PHE A 22 36.21 0.39 11.98
N SER A 23 37.16 1.22 12.40
CA SER A 23 36.90 2.65 12.65
C SER A 23 36.47 3.40 11.38
N ARG A 24 37.05 3.05 10.24
CA ARG A 24 36.69 3.62 8.94
C ARG A 24 35.31 3.16 8.47
N ALA A 25 34.99 1.88 8.62
CA ALA A 25 33.65 1.37 8.34
C ALA A 25 32.60 2.08 9.22
N LEU A 26 32.87 2.23 10.51
CA LEU A 26 32.00 2.95 11.44
C LEU A 26 31.82 4.42 11.05
N ALA A 27 32.89 5.12 10.63
CA ALA A 27 32.79 6.49 10.15
C ALA A 27 31.86 6.62 8.93
N GLY A 28 31.91 5.65 8.03
CA GLY A 28 30.99 5.56 6.90
C GLY A 28 29.53 5.39 7.32
N VAL A 29 29.26 4.47 8.26
CA VAL A 29 27.91 4.23 8.80
C VAL A 29 27.38 5.47 9.53
N ILE A 30 28.20 6.15 10.32
CA ILE A 30 27.82 7.40 10.99
C ILE A 30 27.47 8.48 9.96
N ALA A 31 28.29 8.63 8.92
CA ALA A 31 28.02 9.60 7.85
C ALA A 31 26.69 9.31 7.14
N ALA A 32 26.38 8.05 6.82
CA ALA A 32 25.08 7.67 6.25
C ALA A 32 23.92 7.94 7.22
N GLY A 33 24.11 7.72 8.51
CA GLY A 33 23.14 8.10 9.55
C GLY A 33 22.85 9.60 9.55
N VAL A 34 23.87 10.44 9.34
CA VAL A 34 23.70 11.90 9.19
C VAL A 34 22.94 12.24 7.91
N VAL A 35 23.25 11.59 6.77
CA VAL A 35 22.52 11.80 5.51
C VAL A 35 21.03 11.55 5.72
N LEU A 36 20.67 10.40 6.30
CA LEU A 36 19.29 10.03 6.55
C LEU A 36 18.65 10.94 7.61
N GLY A 37 19.32 11.21 8.73
CA GLY A 37 18.76 12.05 9.80
C GLY A 37 18.44 13.48 9.36
N VAL A 38 19.36 14.12 8.61
CA VAL A 38 19.14 15.46 8.04
C VAL A 38 18.08 15.42 6.95
N GLY A 39 18.11 14.40 6.09
CA GLY A 39 17.11 14.23 5.03
C GLY A 39 15.70 14.01 5.57
N GLU A 40 15.52 13.20 6.61
CA GLU A 40 14.21 12.99 7.24
C GLU A 40 13.69 14.26 7.92
N LEU A 41 14.55 15.02 8.61
CA LEU A 41 14.16 16.28 9.23
C LEU A 41 13.64 17.28 8.20
N LEU A 42 14.40 17.49 7.12
CA LEU A 42 14.01 18.45 6.09
C LEU A 42 12.75 17.99 5.34
N SER A 43 12.59 16.68 5.15
CA SER A 43 11.39 16.14 4.52
C SER A 43 10.15 16.35 5.39
N ALA A 44 10.25 16.25 6.71
CA ALA A 44 9.15 16.58 7.61
C ALA A 44 8.67 18.04 7.48
N LEU A 45 9.54 18.97 7.05
CA LEU A 45 9.20 20.38 6.84
C LEU A 45 8.70 20.72 5.43
N ILE A 46 9.12 19.93 4.43
CA ILE A 46 8.76 20.16 3.02
C ILE A 46 7.56 19.31 2.65
N ASP A 47 7.76 17.98 2.64
CA ASP A 47 6.74 17.00 2.36
C ASP A 47 7.24 15.62 2.84
N PRO A 48 6.48 14.87 3.65
CA PRO A 48 6.90 13.55 4.10
C PRO A 48 7.21 12.55 2.97
N ASN A 49 6.75 12.78 1.73
CA ASN A 49 7.06 12.00 0.54
C ASN A 49 8.42 12.34 -0.08
N SER A 50 9.05 13.46 0.29
CA SER A 50 10.40 13.82 -0.16
C SER A 50 11.51 13.13 0.63
N SER A 51 11.17 12.34 1.66
CA SER A 51 12.12 11.54 2.43
C SER A 51 13.02 10.73 1.50
N PRO A 52 14.37 10.86 1.59
CA PRO A 52 15.27 10.12 0.71
C PRO A 52 15.07 8.60 0.82
N PHE A 53 14.81 8.11 2.04
CA PHE A 53 14.60 6.69 2.30
C PHE A 53 13.27 6.21 1.71
N TYR A 54 12.19 6.97 1.93
CA TYR A 54 10.87 6.67 1.39
C TYR A 54 10.82 6.78 -0.14
N ALA A 55 11.41 7.81 -0.72
CA ALA A 55 11.43 8.05 -2.15
C ALA A 55 12.16 6.94 -2.91
N VAL A 56 13.32 6.50 -2.41
CA VAL A 56 14.05 5.36 -3.01
C VAL A 56 13.25 4.07 -2.87
N GLY A 57 12.65 3.80 -1.71
CA GLY A 57 11.84 2.60 -1.49
C GLY A 57 10.62 2.54 -2.40
N SER A 58 9.87 3.63 -2.48
CA SER A 58 8.68 3.73 -3.34
C SER A 58 9.05 3.59 -4.82
N THR A 59 10.11 4.26 -5.26
CA THR A 59 10.64 4.13 -6.63
C THR A 59 11.06 2.70 -6.94
N THR A 60 11.68 2.00 -5.98
CA THR A 60 12.06 0.61 -6.13
C THR A 60 10.84 -0.28 -6.33
N VAL A 61 9.78 -0.11 -5.53
CA VAL A 61 8.51 -0.83 -5.71
C VAL A 61 7.89 -0.51 -7.08
N ASP A 62 7.87 0.77 -7.45
CA ASP A 62 7.22 1.25 -8.67
C ASP A 62 7.88 0.73 -9.95
N ARG A 63 9.19 0.46 -9.91
CA ARG A 63 10.00 -0.03 -11.05
C ARG A 63 10.40 -1.51 -10.94
N SER A 64 9.99 -2.20 -9.87
CA SER A 64 10.33 -3.61 -9.69
C SER A 64 9.63 -4.48 -10.76
N PRO A 65 10.36 -5.40 -11.42
CA PRO A 65 9.76 -6.39 -12.31
C PRO A 65 8.69 -7.23 -11.60
N ALA A 66 7.71 -7.74 -12.36
CA ALA A 66 6.61 -8.55 -11.82
C ALA A 66 7.11 -9.73 -10.97
N TRP A 67 8.07 -10.50 -11.48
CA TRP A 67 8.62 -11.67 -10.79
C TRP A 67 9.21 -11.34 -9.41
N ALA A 68 9.84 -10.16 -9.25
CA ALA A 68 10.46 -9.76 -7.99
C ALA A 68 9.41 -9.33 -6.96
N ARG A 69 8.35 -8.63 -7.40
CA ARG A 69 7.21 -8.27 -6.54
C ARG A 69 6.43 -9.50 -6.11
N GLU A 70 6.14 -10.41 -7.04
CA GLU A 70 5.46 -11.68 -6.76
C GLU A 70 6.26 -12.55 -5.80
N PHE A 71 7.58 -12.66 -5.99
CA PHE A 71 8.47 -13.33 -5.04
C PHE A 71 8.38 -12.70 -3.65
N ALA A 72 8.47 -11.37 -3.54
CA ALA A 72 8.37 -10.68 -2.26
C ALA A 72 7.02 -10.91 -1.56
N ILE A 73 5.92 -10.82 -2.31
CA ILE A 73 4.56 -11.06 -1.79
C ILE A 73 4.39 -12.52 -1.36
N HIS A 74 4.88 -13.48 -2.15
CA HIS A 74 4.78 -14.90 -1.81
C HIS A 74 5.63 -15.28 -0.59
N THR A 75 6.83 -14.70 -0.45
CA THR A 75 7.75 -15.01 0.65
C THR A 75 7.38 -14.28 1.94
N PHE A 76 6.98 -13.01 1.87
CA PHE A 76 6.78 -12.15 3.04
C PHE A 76 5.31 -11.81 3.33
N GLY A 77 4.38 -12.18 2.44
CA GLY A 77 2.95 -11.90 2.59
C GLY A 77 2.67 -10.39 2.69
N THR A 78 1.86 -10.00 3.67
CA THR A 78 1.56 -8.59 3.99
C THR A 78 2.74 -7.81 4.58
N ASN A 79 3.86 -8.49 4.88
CA ASN A 79 5.07 -7.89 5.43
C ASN A 79 6.15 -7.62 4.35
N ASP A 80 5.80 -7.68 3.07
CA ASP A 80 6.68 -7.37 1.94
C ASP A 80 7.30 -5.96 2.04
N LYS A 81 6.52 -4.97 2.47
CA LYS A 81 6.97 -3.57 2.65
C LYS A 81 7.97 -3.42 3.81
N PRO A 82 7.68 -3.91 5.04
CA PRO A 82 8.70 -4.00 6.09
C PRO A 82 9.98 -4.71 5.64
N ALA A 83 9.87 -5.83 4.93
CA ALA A 83 11.01 -6.59 4.43
C ALA A 83 11.88 -5.76 3.46
N LEU A 84 11.26 -5.00 2.55
CA LEU A 84 11.96 -4.07 1.66
C LEU A 84 12.75 -3.04 2.47
N PHE A 85 12.15 -2.41 3.49
CA PHE A 85 12.84 -1.40 4.30
C PHE A 85 14.01 -1.97 5.11
N VAL A 86 13.87 -3.17 5.66
CA VAL A 86 14.97 -3.87 6.33
C VAL A 86 16.10 -4.17 5.34
N GLY A 87 15.76 -4.70 4.16
CA GLY A 87 16.74 -5.01 3.10
C GLY A 87 17.50 -3.77 2.63
N MET A 88 16.78 -2.66 2.38
CA MET A 88 17.39 -1.37 2.03
C MET A 88 18.31 -0.86 3.14
N THR A 89 17.90 -0.96 4.41
CA THR A 89 18.72 -0.53 5.55
C THR A 89 20.02 -1.31 5.62
N ILE A 90 19.97 -2.64 5.47
CA ILE A 90 21.16 -3.48 5.44
C ILE A 90 22.08 -3.07 4.29
N LEU A 91 21.54 -2.87 3.09
CA LEU A 91 22.30 -2.45 1.91
C LEU A 91 22.97 -1.08 2.13
N ILE A 92 22.25 -0.11 2.68
CA ILE A 92 22.78 1.23 2.98
C ILE A 92 23.93 1.12 3.99
N VAL A 93 23.76 0.35 5.07
CA VAL A 93 24.81 0.14 6.07
C VAL A 93 26.06 -0.49 5.46
N LEU A 94 25.90 -1.50 4.59
CA LEU A 94 27.03 -2.14 3.90
C LEU A 94 27.75 -1.18 2.96
N LEU A 95 27.02 -0.46 2.11
CA LEU A 95 27.60 0.53 1.18
C LEU A 95 28.26 1.69 1.93
N ALA A 96 27.67 2.13 3.04
CA ALA A 96 28.23 3.15 3.91
C ALA A 96 29.54 2.68 4.56
N ALA A 97 29.58 1.44 5.07
CA ALA A 97 30.80 0.84 5.59
C ALA A 97 31.90 0.76 4.52
N ILE A 98 31.56 0.35 3.29
CA ILE A 98 32.49 0.35 2.15
C ILE A 98 32.98 1.77 1.86
N ALA A 99 32.08 2.76 1.78
CA ALA A 99 32.43 4.15 1.54
C ALA A 99 33.46 4.66 2.57
N GLY A 100 33.25 4.35 3.85
CA GLY A 100 34.21 4.66 4.91
C GLY A 100 35.57 3.98 4.75
N ILE A 101 35.59 2.70 4.37
CA ILE A 101 36.82 1.93 4.12
C ILE A 101 37.61 2.48 2.93
N VAL A 102 36.95 2.93 1.87
CA VAL A 102 37.62 3.39 0.64
C VAL A 102 37.95 4.89 0.63
N GLU A 103 37.39 5.68 1.56
CA GLU A 103 37.59 7.14 1.63
C GLU A 103 39.06 7.49 1.90
N ARG A 104 39.70 8.26 1.00
CA ARG A 104 41.10 8.70 1.15
C ARG A 104 41.19 10.22 0.97
N PRO A 105 42.11 10.91 1.68
CA PRO A 105 42.24 12.37 1.61
C PRO A 105 42.49 12.89 0.18
N ARG A 106 43.31 12.19 -0.61
CA ARG A 106 43.68 12.58 -1.98
C ARG A 106 42.74 12.03 -3.07
N ALA A 107 41.92 11.03 -2.74
CA ALA A 107 41.04 10.36 -3.70
C ALA A 107 39.76 9.94 -2.99
N PRO A 108 38.71 10.78 -3.04
CA PRO A 108 37.57 10.66 -2.13
C PRO A 108 36.50 9.70 -2.63
N PHE A 109 36.91 8.45 -2.82
CA PHE A 109 36.02 7.41 -3.34
C PHE A 109 34.80 7.19 -2.44
N GLY A 110 34.91 7.35 -1.12
CA GLY A 110 33.77 7.21 -0.20
C GLY A 110 32.76 8.35 -0.36
N SER A 111 33.26 9.57 -0.48
CA SER A 111 32.44 10.76 -0.77
C SER A 111 31.75 10.63 -2.12
N ALA A 112 32.44 10.09 -3.13
CA ALA A 112 31.86 9.81 -4.44
C ALA A 112 30.73 8.76 -4.37
N ILE A 113 30.89 7.70 -3.56
CA ILE A 113 29.84 6.72 -3.30
C ILE A 113 28.62 7.39 -2.65
N LEU A 114 28.80 8.19 -1.60
CA LEU A 114 27.70 8.91 -0.95
C LEU A 114 27.01 9.90 -1.90
N ALA A 115 27.78 10.61 -2.73
CA ALA A 115 27.24 11.51 -3.75
C ALA A 115 26.43 10.74 -4.80
N ALA A 116 26.92 9.60 -5.29
CA ALA A 116 26.23 8.76 -6.25
C ALA A 116 24.91 8.21 -5.68
N LEU A 117 24.92 7.71 -4.44
CA LEU A 117 23.70 7.29 -3.73
C LEU A 117 22.74 8.47 -3.52
N GLY A 118 23.27 9.64 -3.21
CA GLY A 118 22.53 10.90 -3.14
C GLY A 118 21.82 11.26 -4.44
N LEU A 119 22.50 11.12 -5.58
CA LEU A 119 21.91 11.36 -6.90
C LEU A 119 20.76 10.38 -7.18
N VAL A 120 20.89 9.11 -6.78
CA VAL A 120 19.79 8.14 -6.85
C VAL A 120 18.60 8.60 -6.00
N GLY A 121 18.85 9.08 -4.77
CA GLY A 121 17.82 9.62 -3.89
C GLY A 121 17.12 10.87 -4.47
N VAL A 122 17.88 11.81 -5.03
CA VAL A 122 17.34 13.00 -5.70
C VAL A 122 16.50 12.60 -6.92
N PHE A 123 17.01 11.69 -7.75
CA PHE A 123 16.26 11.17 -8.89
C PHE A 123 14.97 10.49 -8.43
N ALA A 124 15.02 9.65 -7.41
CA ALA A 124 13.83 8.99 -6.86
C ALA A 124 12.80 10.00 -6.33
N ALA A 125 13.24 11.03 -5.59
CA ALA A 125 12.36 12.05 -5.02
C ALA A 125 11.72 12.95 -6.09
N THR A 126 12.47 13.35 -7.11
CA THR A 126 11.98 14.22 -8.21
C THR A 126 11.08 13.49 -9.21
N GLN A 127 11.05 12.16 -9.17
CA GLN A 127 10.17 11.34 -10.01
C GLN A 127 8.84 11.00 -9.31
N ARG A 128 8.61 11.52 -8.09
CA ARG A 128 7.33 11.32 -7.38
C ARG A 128 6.21 12.12 -8.08
N PRO A 129 4.96 11.61 -8.09
CA PRO A 129 3.84 12.29 -8.78
C PRO A 129 3.58 13.73 -8.32
N SER A 130 3.82 14.03 -7.04
CA SER A 130 3.67 15.35 -6.42
C SER A 130 4.99 16.14 -6.32
N ALA A 131 6.05 15.70 -7.00
CA ALA A 131 7.37 16.26 -6.82
C ALA A 131 7.46 17.70 -7.32
N THR A 132 7.90 18.58 -6.43
CA THR A 132 8.43 19.89 -6.79
C THR A 132 9.96 19.85 -6.76
N TRP A 133 10.62 20.89 -7.26
CA TRP A 133 12.08 21.02 -7.17
C TRP A 133 12.58 20.97 -5.72
N LEU A 134 11.73 21.30 -4.74
CA LEU A 134 12.04 21.23 -3.30
C LEU A 134 12.30 19.80 -2.81
N TYR A 135 11.75 18.78 -3.49
CA TYR A 135 11.92 17.38 -3.09
C TYR A 135 13.39 16.89 -3.19
N ALA A 136 14.23 17.59 -3.96
CA ALA A 136 15.66 17.31 -4.02
C ALA A 136 16.43 17.79 -2.77
N LEU A 137 15.94 18.85 -2.11
CA LEU A 137 16.67 19.53 -1.03
C LEU A 137 17.03 18.62 0.15
N PRO A 138 16.11 17.80 0.70
CA PRO A 138 16.44 16.95 1.84
C PRO A 138 17.60 15.99 1.54
N THR A 139 17.59 15.38 0.36
CA THR A 139 18.65 14.46 -0.06
C THR A 139 19.96 15.21 -0.27
N VAL A 140 19.96 16.34 -0.98
CA VAL A 140 21.17 17.12 -1.27
C VAL A 140 21.82 17.62 0.02
N VAL A 141 21.05 18.24 0.91
CA VAL A 141 21.59 18.78 2.18
C VAL A 141 22.09 17.66 3.08
N GLY A 142 21.35 16.55 3.17
CA GLY A 142 21.78 15.36 3.90
C GLY A 142 23.10 14.81 3.37
N VAL A 143 23.24 14.66 2.05
CA VAL A 143 24.46 14.14 1.41
C VAL A 143 25.66 15.06 1.64
N VAL A 144 25.48 16.38 1.50
CA VAL A 144 26.55 17.36 1.77
C VAL A 144 27.01 17.27 3.23
N ALA A 145 26.07 17.20 4.18
CA ALA A 145 26.37 17.05 5.60
C ALA A 145 27.09 15.72 5.90
N GLY A 146 26.60 14.61 5.34
CA GLY A 146 27.21 13.29 5.51
C GLY A 146 28.62 13.20 4.92
N ILE A 147 28.86 13.77 3.74
CA ILE A 147 30.20 13.85 3.13
C ILE A 147 31.13 14.68 4.02
N ALA A 148 30.70 15.83 4.53
CA ALA A 148 31.50 16.65 5.43
C ALA A 148 31.91 15.86 6.69
N VAL A 149 30.97 15.15 7.32
CA VAL A 149 31.23 14.30 8.49
C VAL A 149 32.19 13.16 8.15
N LEU A 150 32.00 12.47 7.02
CA LEU A 150 32.87 11.39 6.58
C LEU A 150 34.32 11.87 6.40
N ARG A 151 34.50 13.04 5.78
CA ARG A 151 35.83 13.65 5.55
C ARG A 151 36.52 14.00 6.85
N VAL A 152 35.79 14.59 7.80
CA VAL A 152 36.34 14.94 9.11
C VAL A 152 36.77 13.69 9.87
N LEU A 153 35.89 12.67 9.95
CA LEU A 153 36.17 11.42 10.68
C LEU A 153 37.36 10.65 10.08
N THR A 154 37.44 10.58 8.75
CA THR A 154 38.52 9.85 8.07
C THR A 154 39.85 10.60 8.11
N ALA A 155 39.84 11.94 8.06
CA ALA A 155 41.04 12.75 8.28
C ALA A 155 41.58 12.60 9.71
N THR A 156 40.71 12.55 10.71
CA THR A 156 41.14 12.33 12.11
C THR A 156 41.72 10.95 12.37
N ALA A 157 41.23 9.93 11.67
CA ALA A 157 41.71 8.55 11.83
C ALA A 157 43.10 8.30 11.20
N GLN A 158 43.64 9.26 10.44
CA GLN A 158 44.91 9.13 9.69
C GLN A 158 46.05 9.99 10.24
N ALA A 159 45.84 10.78 11.31
CA ALA A 159 46.89 11.57 11.91
C ALA A 159 48.03 10.67 12.44
N PRO A 160 49.32 10.95 12.14
CA PRO A 160 50.45 10.17 12.63
C PRO A 160 50.49 10.19 14.15
N GLN A 161 50.66 9.02 14.76
CA GLN A 161 50.75 8.85 16.21
C GLN A 161 52.22 8.89 16.64
N ASP A 162 52.93 9.97 16.28
CA ASP A 162 54.32 10.23 16.69
C ASP A 162 54.34 11.44 17.62
N SER A 163 53.98 11.24 18.89
CA SER A 163 54.33 12.16 19.97
C SER A 163 54.21 11.44 21.31
N ASP A 164 55.34 11.25 21.99
CA ASP A 164 55.40 11.03 23.43
C ASP A 164 54.71 12.21 24.13
N ALA A 165 53.47 12.00 24.57
CA ALA A 165 52.76 12.89 25.48
C ALA A 165 51.68 12.10 26.21
N GLU A 166 51.80 12.05 27.53
CA GLU A 166 50.67 11.89 28.45
C GLU A 166 49.68 13.03 28.22
N ASP A 167 48.79 12.88 27.25
CA ASP A 167 47.42 13.38 27.32
C ASP A 167 46.67 12.94 26.07
N SER A 168 45.54 12.30 26.31
CA SER A 168 44.73 11.64 25.29
C SER A 168 44.14 12.60 24.23
N TRP A 169 43.45 11.99 23.27
CA TRP A 169 42.32 12.50 22.49
C TRP A 169 42.56 13.55 21.38
N LEU A 170 41.77 13.39 20.31
CA LEU A 170 41.64 14.23 19.12
C LEU A 170 41.81 15.74 19.42
N PRO A 171 42.33 16.57 18.49
CA PRO A 171 42.36 18.03 18.67
C PRO A 171 40.99 18.51 19.14
N ARG A 172 40.90 19.20 20.28
CA ARG A 172 39.62 19.55 20.95
C ARG A 172 38.59 20.10 19.97
N ARG A 173 39.01 20.96 19.04
CA ARG A 173 38.18 21.51 17.95
C ARG A 173 37.49 20.43 17.12
N THR A 174 38.18 19.36 16.76
CA THR A 174 37.67 18.32 15.87
C THR A 174 36.76 17.36 16.62
N PHE A 175 37.11 17.01 17.86
CA PHE A 175 36.18 16.26 18.73
C PHE A 175 34.89 17.05 18.97
N LEU A 176 35.00 18.34 19.29
CA LEU A 176 33.84 19.21 19.51
C LEU A 176 32.98 19.34 18.25
N LEU A 177 33.57 19.43 17.06
CA LEU A 177 32.83 19.45 15.80
C LEU A 177 32.09 18.13 15.52
N ILE A 178 32.75 16.98 15.75
CA ILE A 178 32.12 15.66 15.57
C ILE A 178 30.99 15.46 16.59
N ALA A 179 31.25 15.78 17.86
CA ALA A 179 30.26 15.69 18.92
C ALA A 179 29.08 16.64 18.67
N ALA A 180 29.33 17.86 18.20
CA ALA A 180 28.29 18.81 17.84
C ALA A 180 27.48 18.35 16.62
N ALA A 181 28.12 17.80 15.58
CA ALA A 181 27.43 17.27 14.41
C ALA A 181 26.58 16.04 14.76
N ALA A 182 27.11 15.12 15.56
CA ALA A 182 26.38 13.94 16.04
C ALA A 182 25.21 14.34 16.96
N ALA A 183 25.41 15.30 17.86
CA ALA A 183 24.37 15.84 18.73
C ALA A 183 23.29 16.57 17.92
N ALA A 184 23.67 17.38 16.93
CA ALA A 184 22.73 18.06 16.04
C ALA A 184 21.92 17.06 15.22
N ALA A 185 22.55 16.02 14.66
CA ALA A 185 21.86 14.95 13.93
C ALA A 185 20.92 14.15 14.83
N ALA A 186 21.32 13.82 16.07
CA ALA A 186 20.47 13.13 17.03
C ALA A 186 19.30 14.01 17.50
N ALA A 187 19.53 15.30 17.74
CA ALA A 187 18.50 16.26 18.10
C ALA A 187 17.52 16.48 16.94
N ALA A 188 18.01 16.55 15.71
CA ALA A 188 17.22 16.61 14.48
C ALA A 188 16.34 15.37 14.33
N ALA A 189 16.92 14.16 14.44
CA ALA A 189 16.17 12.91 14.38
C ALA A 189 15.12 12.83 15.51
N GLY A 190 15.46 13.27 16.72
CA GLY A 190 14.53 13.33 17.84
C GLY A 190 13.43 14.38 17.68
N ALA A 191 13.70 15.51 17.03
CA ALA A 191 12.70 16.53 16.70
C ALA A 191 11.77 16.05 15.59
N ALA A 192 12.30 15.48 14.51
CA ALA A 192 11.54 14.87 13.43
C ALA A 192 10.66 13.72 13.94
N GLY A 193 11.23 12.84 14.78
CA GLY A 193 10.48 11.76 15.41
C GLY A 193 9.35 12.25 16.31
N ARG A 194 9.57 13.31 17.09
CA ARG A 194 8.51 13.95 17.89
C ARG A 194 7.44 14.60 17.02
N TYR A 195 7.82 15.32 15.97
CA TYR A 195 6.88 15.97 15.04
C TYR A 195 5.99 14.93 14.33
N LEU A 196 6.60 13.88 13.76
CA LEU A 196 5.85 12.77 13.14
C LEU A 196 4.97 12.04 14.16
N GLY A 197 5.45 11.86 15.39
CA GLY A 197 4.66 11.28 16.48
C GLY A 197 3.47 12.15 16.87
N GLN A 198 3.64 13.47 16.90
CA GLN A 198 2.57 14.44 17.15
C GLN A 198 1.53 14.43 16.05
N GLN A 199 1.93 14.47 14.78
CA GLN A 199 0.98 14.37 13.66
C GLN A 199 0.19 13.06 13.69
N ALA A 200 0.86 11.94 13.99
CA ALA A 200 0.19 10.66 14.10
C ALA A 200 -0.83 10.64 15.27
N ALA A 201 -0.48 11.25 16.41
CA ALA A 201 -1.37 11.40 17.56
C ALA A 201 -2.56 12.32 17.24
N GLU A 202 -2.32 13.45 16.59
CA GLU A 202 -3.35 14.39 16.17
C GLU A 202 -4.34 13.74 15.21
N ALA A 203 -3.86 13.00 14.20
CA ALA A 203 -4.73 12.24 13.30
C ALA A 203 -5.57 11.20 14.06
N LEU A 204 -4.96 10.48 15.02
CA LEU A 204 -5.68 9.51 15.85
C LEU A 204 -6.79 10.17 16.69
N ASP A 205 -6.49 11.31 17.31
CA ASP A 205 -7.45 12.06 18.12
C ASP A 205 -8.55 12.68 17.25
N ASN A 206 -8.20 13.20 16.07
CA ASN A 206 -9.15 13.67 15.06
C ASN A 206 -10.13 12.55 14.64
N ARG A 207 -9.62 11.35 14.35
CA ARG A 207 -10.46 10.19 14.01
C ARG A 207 -11.33 9.74 15.20
N ARG A 208 -10.82 9.80 16.43
CA ARG A 208 -11.61 9.45 17.62
C ARG A 208 -12.74 10.45 17.88
N ALA A 209 -12.50 11.73 17.59
CA ALA A 209 -13.49 12.79 17.71
C ALA A 209 -14.46 12.85 16.51
N PHE A 210 -14.24 12.04 15.47
CA PHE A 210 -15.05 12.04 14.26
C PHE A 210 -16.49 11.62 14.56
N ALA A 211 -17.44 12.50 14.23
CA ALA A 211 -18.87 12.19 14.27
C ALA A 211 -19.31 11.64 12.92
N VAL A 212 -19.82 10.40 12.91
CA VAL A 212 -20.44 9.82 11.71
C VAL A 212 -21.68 10.64 11.34
N PRO A 213 -21.84 11.08 10.08
CA PRO A 213 -23.01 11.86 9.67
C PRO A 213 -24.31 11.11 9.95
N ASP A 214 -25.35 11.85 10.39
CA ASP A 214 -26.70 11.30 10.43
C ASP A 214 -27.27 11.25 9.01
N VAL A 215 -27.84 10.10 8.65
CA VAL A 215 -28.25 9.80 7.28
C VAL A 215 -29.75 9.63 7.23
N THR A 216 -30.42 10.42 6.38
CA THR A 216 -31.86 10.28 6.12
C THR A 216 -32.14 9.19 5.09
N ASP A 217 -31.33 9.11 4.04
CA ASP A 217 -31.40 8.07 3.01
C ASP A 217 -30.52 6.87 3.41
N LYS A 218 -31.04 6.09 4.37
CA LYS A 218 -30.36 4.94 4.95
C LYS A 218 -30.34 3.74 4.01
N ALA A 219 -29.33 2.90 4.15
CA ALA A 219 -29.34 1.58 3.52
C ALA A 219 -30.57 0.81 4.02
N THR A 220 -31.22 0.06 3.13
CA THR A 220 -32.37 -0.77 3.51
C THR A 220 -31.95 -1.79 4.58
N PRO A 221 -32.81 -2.14 5.55
CA PRO A 221 -32.46 -3.17 6.52
C PRO A 221 -32.12 -4.49 5.84
N ILE A 222 -31.04 -5.14 6.28
CA ILE A 222 -30.64 -6.44 5.76
C ILE A 222 -31.68 -7.47 6.20
N ALA A 223 -32.39 -8.06 5.23
CA ALA A 223 -33.46 -9.01 5.51
C ALA A 223 -32.89 -10.30 6.15
N ALA A 224 -33.71 -10.94 7.00
CA ALA A 224 -33.37 -12.23 7.58
C ALA A 224 -33.05 -13.27 6.49
N GLY A 225 -32.00 -14.06 6.70
CA GLY A 225 -31.53 -15.06 5.73
C GLY A 225 -30.61 -14.52 4.62
N THR A 226 -30.41 -13.20 4.52
CA THR A 226 -29.37 -12.63 3.63
C THR A 226 -27.97 -13.08 4.05
N ASP A 227 -27.73 -13.12 5.37
CA ASP A 227 -26.62 -13.87 5.94
C ASP A 227 -27.07 -15.32 6.17
N ILE A 228 -26.38 -16.27 5.52
CA ILE A 228 -26.68 -17.70 5.59
C ILE A 228 -26.30 -18.34 6.93
N ALA A 229 -25.52 -17.65 7.77
CA ALA A 229 -25.10 -18.09 9.11
C ALA A 229 -24.44 -19.49 9.15
N VAL A 230 -23.83 -19.92 8.03
CA VAL A 230 -23.09 -21.19 7.96
C VAL A 230 -21.71 -21.00 8.58
N ARG A 231 -21.36 -21.85 9.55
CA ARG A 231 -20.04 -21.80 10.20
C ARG A 231 -18.92 -21.95 9.16
N GLY A 232 -18.02 -20.98 9.12
CA GLY A 232 -16.89 -20.94 8.19
C GLY A 232 -17.22 -20.30 6.83
N ALA A 233 -18.48 -19.98 6.55
CA ALA A 233 -18.83 -19.11 5.43
C ALA A 233 -18.50 -17.66 5.76
N THR A 234 -18.21 -16.88 4.73
CA THR A 234 -17.93 -15.44 4.88
C THR A 234 -19.20 -14.73 5.36
N PRO A 235 -19.16 -13.92 6.44
CA PRO A 235 -20.31 -13.13 6.87
C PRO A 235 -20.81 -12.19 5.78
N PHE A 236 -22.11 -11.84 5.78
CA PHE A 236 -22.67 -10.98 4.73
C PHE A 236 -22.07 -9.57 4.76
N ILE A 237 -21.80 -9.03 5.95
CA ILE A 237 -21.02 -7.80 6.16
C ILE A 237 -19.64 -8.20 6.69
N THR A 238 -18.60 -7.84 5.96
CA THR A 238 -17.21 -8.01 6.39
C THR A 238 -16.86 -6.92 7.40
N SER A 239 -16.31 -7.30 8.55
CA SER A 239 -15.87 -6.33 9.56
C SER A 239 -14.71 -5.47 9.04
N ASN A 240 -14.50 -4.30 9.64
CA ASN A 240 -13.47 -3.36 9.17
C ASN A 240 -12.04 -3.92 9.27
N ASP A 241 -11.78 -4.78 10.24
CA ASP A 241 -10.49 -5.43 10.50
C ASP A 241 -10.22 -6.63 9.58
N GLU A 242 -11.27 -7.33 9.12
CA GLU A 242 -11.17 -8.42 8.16
C GLU A 242 -11.31 -7.97 6.70
N PHE A 243 -11.78 -6.73 6.47
CA PHE A 243 -11.93 -6.20 5.12
C PHE A 243 -10.56 -6.10 4.44
N TYR A 244 -10.44 -6.72 3.27
CA TYR A 244 -9.15 -6.85 2.60
C TYR A 244 -8.45 -5.51 2.41
N ARG A 245 -7.12 -5.51 2.60
CA ARG A 245 -6.29 -4.32 2.43
C ARG A 245 -5.30 -4.53 1.29
N ILE A 246 -5.48 -3.75 0.22
CA ILE A 246 -4.50 -3.58 -0.85
C ILE A 246 -4.22 -2.07 -0.98
N ASP A 247 -2.93 -1.70 -0.98
CA ASP A 247 -2.46 -0.34 -1.29
C ASP A 247 -1.03 -0.36 -1.80
N THR A 248 -0.70 0.63 -2.64
CA THR A 248 0.67 0.97 -3.05
C THR A 248 1.43 1.76 -1.98
N ALA A 249 0.71 2.31 -1.00
CA ALA A 249 1.27 3.13 0.07
C ALA A 249 2.29 2.33 0.90
N LEU A 250 3.56 2.79 0.91
CA LEU A 250 4.58 2.24 1.81
C LEU A 250 4.36 2.68 3.27
N ARG A 251 3.70 3.82 3.47
CA ARG A 251 3.26 4.35 4.75
C ARG A 251 1.82 4.81 4.60
N VAL A 252 0.95 4.35 5.48
CA VAL A 252 -0.47 4.75 5.50
C VAL A 252 -0.58 6.25 5.79
N PRO A 253 -1.21 7.05 4.91
CA PRO A 253 -1.49 8.46 5.18
C PRO A 253 -2.28 8.66 6.47
N ARG A 254 -1.94 9.74 7.18
CA ARG A 254 -2.53 10.15 8.46
C ARG A 254 -3.11 11.56 8.32
N LEU A 255 -4.03 11.72 7.38
CA LEU A 255 -4.73 12.99 7.18
C LEU A 255 -5.73 13.23 8.32
N THR A 256 -5.84 14.47 8.76
CA THR A 256 -6.99 14.93 9.56
C THR A 256 -8.10 15.41 8.64
N THR A 257 -9.30 15.59 9.17
CA THR A 257 -10.38 16.30 8.46
C THR A 257 -9.99 17.75 8.13
N GLY A 258 -9.20 18.42 8.98
CA GLY A 258 -8.74 19.80 8.75
C GLY A 258 -7.71 19.94 7.63
N ASP A 259 -6.88 18.91 7.44
CA ASP A 259 -5.89 18.87 6.35
C ASP A 259 -6.50 18.48 5.00
N TRP A 260 -7.68 17.86 5.03
CA TRP A 260 -8.28 17.27 3.84
C TRP A 260 -8.96 18.34 2.96
N GLN A 261 -8.60 18.32 1.67
CA GLN A 261 -9.27 19.06 0.62
C GLN A 261 -9.30 18.22 -0.66
N LEU A 262 -10.35 18.41 -1.47
CA LEU A 262 -10.52 17.79 -2.77
C LEU A 262 -10.61 18.87 -3.85
N ARG A 263 -9.62 18.93 -4.74
CA ARG A 263 -9.64 19.79 -5.92
C ARG A 263 -10.31 19.08 -7.09
N ILE A 264 -11.24 19.75 -7.77
CA ILE A 264 -12.02 19.25 -8.90
C ILE A 264 -11.81 20.19 -10.09
N HIS A 265 -11.24 19.69 -11.18
CA HIS A 265 -10.74 20.52 -12.28
C HIS A 265 -10.68 19.76 -13.62
N GLY A 266 -10.12 20.42 -14.64
CA GLY A 266 -9.93 19.87 -15.97
C GLY A 266 -11.10 20.18 -16.90
N MET A 267 -11.68 19.15 -17.51
CA MET A 267 -12.80 19.25 -18.46
C MET A 267 -14.14 19.45 -17.74
N VAL A 268 -14.25 20.54 -16.97
CA VAL A 268 -15.45 20.96 -16.24
C VAL A 268 -15.80 22.42 -16.55
N ALA A 269 -17.06 22.80 -16.39
CA ALA A 269 -17.52 24.17 -16.58
C ALA A 269 -17.04 25.10 -15.44
N ARG A 270 -16.94 24.57 -14.22
CA ARG A 270 -16.46 25.30 -13.04
C ARG A 270 -15.57 24.42 -12.17
N GLU A 271 -14.33 24.85 -11.98
CA GLU A 271 -13.44 24.23 -11.01
C GLU A 271 -13.91 24.50 -9.58
N LEU A 272 -13.69 23.53 -8.68
CA LEU A 272 -14.17 23.55 -7.31
C LEU A 272 -13.14 22.91 -6.39
N THR A 273 -12.88 23.54 -5.25
CA THR A 273 -12.13 22.90 -4.16
C THR A 273 -13.08 22.71 -2.99
N LEU A 274 -13.28 21.47 -2.57
CA LEU A 274 -14.08 21.12 -1.39
C LEU A 274 -13.15 20.94 -0.19
N ASN A 275 -13.38 21.70 0.88
CA ASN A 275 -12.83 21.36 2.18
C ASN A 275 -13.80 20.45 2.96
N TRP A 276 -13.43 20.08 4.19
CA TRP A 276 -14.26 19.25 5.05
C TRP A 276 -15.65 19.83 5.32
N ASP A 277 -15.73 21.12 5.66
CA ASP A 277 -16.99 21.81 5.97
C ASP A 277 -17.92 21.85 4.74
N ASP A 278 -17.36 22.11 3.55
CA ASP A 278 -18.10 22.08 2.28
C ASP A 278 -18.64 20.69 1.97
N LEU A 279 -17.88 19.64 2.32
CA LEU A 279 -18.29 18.26 2.12
C LEU A 279 -19.43 17.88 3.07
N ILE A 280 -19.27 18.17 4.37
CA ILE A 280 -20.26 17.75 5.38
C ILE A 280 -21.55 18.56 5.35
N ALA A 281 -21.56 19.73 4.72
CA ALA A 281 -22.77 20.51 4.47
C ALA A 281 -23.72 19.86 3.46
N ARG A 282 -23.29 18.79 2.78
CA ARG A 282 -24.08 18.07 1.77
C ARG A 282 -24.93 16.99 2.41
N THR A 283 -25.93 16.49 1.68
CA THR A 283 -26.77 15.39 2.16
C THR A 283 -26.03 14.05 2.02
N PRO A 284 -25.74 13.33 3.11
CA PRO A 284 -25.13 12.01 3.03
C PRO A 284 -26.16 10.93 2.67
N ILE A 285 -25.67 9.82 2.13
CA ILE A 285 -26.41 8.57 1.89
C ILE A 285 -25.65 7.40 2.53
N GLU A 286 -26.36 6.30 2.78
CA GLU A 286 -25.80 5.06 3.28
C GLU A 286 -26.14 3.91 2.32
N ARG A 287 -25.13 3.15 1.89
CA ARG A 287 -25.30 2.00 0.98
C ARG A 287 -24.42 0.83 1.37
N VAL A 288 -24.93 -0.39 1.21
CA VAL A 288 -24.12 -1.60 1.31
C VAL A 288 -23.56 -1.92 -0.07
N ILE A 289 -22.23 -1.96 -0.20
CA ILE A 289 -21.54 -2.16 -1.47
C ILE A 289 -20.45 -3.21 -1.28
N THR A 290 -20.42 -4.20 -2.17
CA THR A 290 -19.29 -5.11 -2.28
C THR A 290 -18.18 -4.46 -3.08
N MET A 291 -16.96 -4.50 -2.55
CA MET A 291 -15.76 -4.13 -3.26
C MET A 291 -14.95 -5.37 -3.61
N THR A 292 -14.36 -5.35 -4.81
CA THR A 292 -13.52 -6.45 -5.30
C THR A 292 -12.19 -5.89 -5.80
N CYS A 293 -11.10 -6.56 -5.43
CA CYS A 293 -9.78 -6.27 -5.97
C CYS A 293 -9.60 -6.95 -7.33
N VAL A 294 -8.95 -6.27 -8.28
CA VAL A 294 -8.60 -6.89 -9.57
C VAL A 294 -7.59 -8.03 -9.40
N SER A 295 -6.72 -7.94 -8.39
CA SER A 295 -5.75 -9.00 -8.04
C SER A 295 -6.39 -10.21 -7.36
N ASN A 296 -7.71 -10.24 -7.17
CA ASN A 296 -8.38 -11.41 -6.62
C ASN A 296 -8.23 -12.58 -7.59
N GLU A 297 -7.59 -13.66 -7.15
CA GLU A 297 -7.54 -14.90 -7.90
C GLU A 297 -8.88 -15.63 -7.87
N VAL A 298 -9.01 -16.65 -8.71
CA VAL A 298 -10.15 -17.58 -8.65
C VAL A 298 -10.21 -18.21 -7.27
N GLY A 299 -11.31 -17.96 -6.54
CA GLY A 299 -11.50 -18.43 -5.18
C GLY A 299 -10.77 -17.63 -4.09
N GLY A 300 -10.15 -16.51 -4.44
CA GLY A 300 -9.43 -15.65 -3.51
C GLY A 300 -10.33 -14.90 -2.53
N ASN A 301 -9.71 -14.25 -1.54
CA ASN A 301 -10.35 -13.53 -0.45
C ASN A 301 -10.32 -11.99 -0.62
N LEU A 302 -9.94 -11.47 -1.79
CA LEU A 302 -9.87 -10.03 -2.04
C LEU A 302 -11.21 -9.47 -2.56
N ALA A 303 -12.28 -9.80 -1.85
CA ALA A 303 -13.63 -9.26 -2.02
C ALA A 303 -14.26 -9.12 -0.63
N GLY A 304 -14.98 -8.02 -0.39
CA GLY A 304 -15.60 -7.74 0.90
C GLY A 304 -16.82 -6.85 0.73
N ASN A 305 -17.82 -7.04 1.58
CA ASN A 305 -19.08 -6.30 1.55
C ASN A 305 -19.21 -5.45 2.81
N ALA A 306 -19.46 -4.15 2.65
CA ALA A 306 -19.51 -3.21 3.77
C ALA A 306 -20.58 -2.14 3.55
N THR A 307 -21.03 -1.56 4.64
CA THR A 307 -21.87 -0.36 4.63
C THR A 307 -21.00 0.88 4.51
N TRP A 308 -21.29 1.74 3.55
CA TRP A 308 -20.58 2.99 3.27
C TRP A 308 -21.50 4.17 3.53
N ILE A 309 -21.02 5.15 4.30
CA ILE A 309 -21.71 6.41 4.54
C ILE A 309 -20.87 7.53 3.94
N GLY A 310 -21.49 8.38 3.15
CA GLY A 310 -20.84 9.53 2.55
C GLY A 310 -21.72 10.26 1.55
N TYR A 311 -21.11 10.98 0.63
CA TYR A 311 -21.80 11.96 -0.20
C TYR A 311 -21.88 11.47 -1.65
N PRO A 312 -23.07 11.52 -2.30
CA PRO A 312 -23.22 11.08 -3.67
C PRO A 312 -22.32 11.87 -4.62
N ILE A 313 -21.45 11.17 -5.36
CA ILE A 313 -20.53 11.80 -6.32
C ILE A 313 -21.31 12.56 -7.39
N LYS A 314 -22.41 11.97 -7.89
CA LYS A 314 -23.30 12.57 -8.89
C LYS A 314 -23.69 14.02 -8.56
N ASN A 315 -24.01 14.33 -7.30
CA ASN A 315 -24.44 15.67 -6.90
C ASN A 315 -23.30 16.69 -7.05
N ILE A 316 -22.06 16.28 -6.78
CA ILE A 316 -20.87 17.10 -6.98
C ILE A 316 -20.61 17.29 -8.49
N LEU A 317 -20.84 16.25 -9.30
CA LEU A 317 -20.66 16.30 -10.76
C LEU A 317 -21.66 17.25 -11.43
N ASP A 318 -22.91 17.22 -10.99
CA ASP A 318 -23.98 18.11 -11.46
C ASP A 318 -23.65 19.59 -11.14
N GLU A 319 -22.96 19.86 -10.03
CA GLU A 319 -22.55 21.19 -9.58
C GLU A 319 -21.37 21.78 -10.40
N VAL A 320 -20.41 20.96 -10.83
CA VAL A 320 -19.22 21.42 -11.59
C VAL A 320 -19.43 21.44 -13.11
N GLY A 321 -20.40 20.68 -13.62
CA GLY A 321 -20.77 20.62 -15.03
C GLY A 321 -19.68 19.96 -15.90
N ILE A 322 -19.68 18.63 -15.99
CA ILE A 322 -18.69 17.89 -16.78
C ILE A 322 -18.85 18.16 -18.28
N HIS A 323 -17.74 18.45 -18.97
CA HIS A 323 -17.72 18.61 -20.42
C HIS A 323 -18.14 17.31 -21.14
N PRO A 324 -18.98 17.36 -22.19
CA PRO A 324 -19.48 16.16 -22.88
C PRO A 324 -18.40 15.20 -23.39
N ASP A 325 -17.24 15.73 -23.79
CA ASP A 325 -16.12 14.92 -24.30
C ASP A 325 -15.24 14.29 -23.20
N ALA A 326 -15.50 14.54 -21.91
CA ALA A 326 -14.74 13.91 -20.84
C ALA A 326 -15.22 12.46 -20.64
N ASP A 327 -14.33 11.49 -20.81
CA ASP A 327 -14.63 10.06 -20.63
C ASP A 327 -13.86 9.40 -19.48
N MET A 328 -12.99 10.15 -18.79
CA MET A 328 -12.21 9.70 -17.64
C MET A 328 -12.25 10.72 -16.49
N LEU A 329 -12.54 10.24 -15.28
CA LEU A 329 -12.18 10.90 -14.03
C LEU A 329 -10.85 10.32 -13.55
N LEU A 330 -9.78 11.11 -13.65
CA LEU A 330 -8.49 10.77 -13.04
C LEU A 330 -8.49 11.27 -11.60
N SER A 331 -8.57 10.33 -10.66
CA SER A 331 -8.52 10.64 -9.23
C SER A 331 -7.11 10.43 -8.69
N THR A 332 -6.67 11.32 -7.78
CA THR A 332 -5.36 11.24 -7.12
C THR A 332 -5.51 11.17 -5.61
N SER A 333 -4.81 10.21 -5.02
CA SER A 333 -4.63 10.04 -3.58
C SER A 333 -3.53 10.96 -3.05
N SER A 334 -3.57 11.34 -1.78
CA SER A 334 -2.55 12.16 -1.12
C SER A 334 -1.14 11.56 -1.15
N ASP A 335 -1.00 10.25 -1.38
CA ASP A 335 0.28 9.56 -1.56
C ASP A 335 0.77 9.50 -3.03
N GLY A 336 0.02 10.12 -3.95
CA GLY A 336 0.31 10.19 -5.38
C GLY A 336 -0.22 9.00 -6.20
N PHE A 337 -0.92 8.03 -5.59
CA PHE A 337 -1.60 6.97 -6.35
C PHE A 337 -2.72 7.56 -7.22
N THR A 338 -2.85 7.09 -8.46
CA THR A 338 -3.91 7.54 -9.38
C THR A 338 -4.78 6.39 -9.90
N ALA A 339 -6.09 6.64 -9.99
CA ALA A 339 -7.08 5.74 -10.57
C ALA A 339 -7.92 6.47 -11.63
N GLY A 340 -8.18 5.80 -12.74
CA GLY A 340 -9.02 6.30 -13.83
C GLY A 340 -10.39 5.67 -13.81
N THR A 341 -11.41 6.42 -13.41
CA THR A 341 -12.81 5.96 -13.43
C THR A 341 -13.50 6.41 -14.71
N PRO A 342 -14.21 5.54 -15.44
CA PRO A 342 -15.06 5.95 -16.55
C PRO A 342 -16.14 6.94 -16.12
N VAL A 343 -16.27 8.08 -16.81
CA VAL A 343 -17.24 9.12 -16.45
C VAL A 343 -18.67 8.63 -16.60
N GLU A 344 -18.96 7.80 -17.59
CA GLU A 344 -20.29 7.26 -17.84
C GLU A 344 -20.82 6.44 -16.65
N VAL A 345 -19.93 5.72 -15.96
CA VAL A 345 -20.26 4.91 -14.78
C VAL A 345 -20.63 5.77 -13.57
N LEU A 346 -20.12 7.01 -13.49
CA LEU A 346 -20.47 7.94 -12.41
C LEU A 346 -21.86 8.59 -12.63
N ARG A 347 -22.46 8.39 -13.80
CA ARG A 347 -23.70 9.05 -14.25
C ARG A 347 -24.83 8.09 -14.62
N ASP A 348 -24.58 6.79 -14.60
CA ASP A 348 -25.56 5.77 -14.98
C ASP A 348 -26.63 5.47 -13.92
N GLY A 349 -26.62 6.21 -12.82
CA GLY A 349 -27.60 6.11 -11.75
C GLY A 349 -27.17 5.21 -10.59
N ARG A 350 -26.01 4.56 -10.65
CA ARG A 350 -25.46 3.86 -9.47
C ARG A 350 -25.04 4.85 -8.38
N ASP A 351 -25.14 4.41 -7.13
CA ASP A 351 -24.73 5.20 -5.97
C ASP A 351 -23.20 5.15 -5.79
N ALA A 352 -22.51 5.96 -6.59
CA ALA A 352 -21.10 6.29 -6.37
C ALA A 352 -20.96 7.27 -5.20
N ILE A 353 -20.11 6.95 -4.22
CA ILE A 353 -20.03 7.66 -2.94
C ILE A 353 -18.61 8.18 -2.69
N LEU A 354 -18.52 9.43 -2.26
CA LEU A 354 -17.35 9.97 -1.57
C LEU A 354 -17.53 9.65 -0.07
N ALA A 355 -17.02 8.49 0.34
CA ALA A 355 -17.28 7.87 1.63
C ALA A 355 -16.41 8.45 2.73
N VAL A 356 -17.00 8.61 3.93
CA VAL A 356 -16.35 9.12 5.14
C VAL A 356 -16.48 8.17 6.34
N ALA A 357 -17.41 7.22 6.26
CA ALA A 357 -17.58 6.17 7.27
C ALA A 357 -17.84 4.81 6.61
N MET A 358 -17.46 3.76 7.35
CA MET A 358 -17.55 2.36 6.94
C MET A 358 -18.04 1.52 8.11
N ASN A 359 -19.10 0.74 7.88
CA ASN A 359 -19.79 -0.09 8.88
C ASN A 359 -20.18 0.71 10.14
N GLY A 360 -20.74 1.91 9.94
CA GLY A 360 -21.19 2.79 11.03
C GLY A 360 -20.09 3.40 11.88
N GLN A 361 -18.82 3.28 11.45
CA GLN A 361 -17.66 3.84 12.14
C GLN A 361 -16.89 4.78 11.21
N PRO A 362 -16.12 5.75 11.75
CA PRO A 362 -15.19 6.53 10.94
C PRO A 362 -14.28 5.59 10.14
N LEU A 363 -13.97 5.93 8.89
CA LEU A 363 -13.08 5.11 8.06
C LEU A 363 -11.80 4.75 8.84
N PRO A 364 -11.36 3.47 8.84
CA PRO A 364 -10.01 3.14 9.27
C PRO A 364 -8.97 3.88 8.41
N PHE A 365 -7.79 4.19 8.96
CA PHE A 365 -6.75 4.89 8.19
C PHE A 365 -6.36 4.08 6.95
N GLU A 366 -6.19 2.78 7.12
CA GLU A 366 -5.86 1.79 6.09
C GLU A 366 -6.90 1.74 4.96
N HIS A 367 -8.14 2.15 5.26
CA HIS A 367 -9.27 2.15 4.34
C HIS A 367 -9.63 3.55 3.82
N GLY A 368 -8.80 4.56 4.08
CA GLY A 368 -8.88 5.85 3.40
C GLY A 368 -9.37 7.03 4.26
N TYR A 369 -9.28 6.97 5.59
CA TYR A 369 -9.62 8.12 6.43
C TYR A 369 -8.88 9.41 6.01
N PRO A 370 -9.55 10.59 5.94
CA PRO A 370 -10.95 10.82 6.27
C PRO A 370 -11.93 10.57 5.12
N VAL A 371 -11.46 10.52 3.87
CA VAL A 371 -12.31 10.43 2.69
C VAL A 371 -11.74 9.46 1.65
N ARG A 372 -12.61 8.59 1.12
CA ARG A 372 -12.30 7.74 -0.03
C ARG A 372 -13.38 7.80 -1.10
N GLN A 373 -13.01 7.52 -2.33
CA GLN A 373 -13.94 7.21 -3.41
C GLN A 373 -14.40 5.74 -3.30
N VAL A 374 -15.68 5.48 -3.57
CA VAL A 374 -16.27 4.14 -3.73
C VAL A 374 -17.26 4.18 -4.90
N VAL A 375 -16.95 3.46 -5.98
CA VAL A 375 -17.85 3.32 -7.15
C VAL A 375 -18.20 1.84 -7.33
N PRO A 376 -19.47 1.44 -7.16
CA PRO A 376 -19.92 0.07 -7.36
C PRO A 376 -19.65 -0.45 -8.78
N GLY A 377 -19.57 -1.78 -8.95
CA GLY A 377 -19.49 -2.43 -10.26
C GLY A 377 -18.12 -2.42 -10.95
N LEU A 378 -17.12 -1.76 -10.38
CA LEU A 378 -15.77 -1.63 -10.93
C LEU A 378 -14.71 -2.11 -9.92
N TYR A 379 -13.64 -2.74 -10.40
CA TYR A 379 -12.52 -3.16 -9.55
C TYR A 379 -11.84 -1.96 -8.88
N GLY A 380 -11.42 -2.13 -7.62
CA GLY A 380 -10.95 -1.02 -6.77
C GLY A 380 -9.83 -0.14 -7.34
N TYR A 381 -9.01 -0.66 -8.27
CA TYR A 381 -7.89 0.09 -8.87
C TYR A 381 -8.31 1.19 -9.85
N VAL A 382 -9.56 1.14 -10.35
CA VAL A 382 -10.16 2.19 -11.20
C VAL A 382 -11.26 2.97 -10.47
N SER A 383 -11.75 2.47 -9.32
CA SER A 383 -13.02 2.92 -8.75
C SER A 383 -12.95 3.41 -7.30
N ALA A 384 -11.87 3.12 -6.58
CA ALA A 384 -11.88 3.21 -5.13
C ALA A 384 -10.64 3.86 -4.51
N THR A 385 -10.30 5.05 -4.98
CA THR A 385 -9.17 5.87 -4.51
C THR A 385 -9.32 6.22 -3.03
N LYS A 386 -8.42 5.69 -2.20
CA LYS A 386 -8.28 6.07 -0.79
C LYS A 386 -7.59 7.42 -0.68
N TRP A 387 -7.87 8.17 0.40
CA TRP A 387 -7.22 9.46 0.69
C TRP A 387 -7.28 10.42 -0.50
N VAL A 388 -8.43 10.46 -1.18
CA VAL A 388 -8.59 11.19 -2.44
C VAL A 388 -8.54 12.70 -2.19
N VAL A 389 -7.72 13.41 -2.97
CA VAL A 389 -7.48 14.87 -2.84
C VAL A 389 -7.57 15.62 -4.17
N ASP A 390 -7.63 14.90 -5.30
CA ASP A 390 -7.74 15.50 -6.62
C ASP A 390 -8.65 14.68 -7.54
N TRP A 391 -9.45 15.39 -8.33
CA TRP A 391 -10.32 14.89 -9.39
C TRP A 391 -10.11 15.74 -10.65
N GLU A 392 -9.43 15.15 -11.64
CA GLU A 392 -9.27 15.73 -12.98
C GLU A 392 -10.24 15.05 -13.95
N PHE A 393 -11.18 15.81 -14.50
CA PHE A 393 -11.97 15.34 -15.64
C PHE A 393 -11.14 15.48 -16.91
N THR A 394 -10.93 14.38 -17.61
CA THR A 394 -10.05 14.30 -18.78
C THR A 394 -10.54 13.18 -19.70
N ARG A 395 -9.64 12.68 -20.56
CA ARG A 395 -9.91 11.57 -21.46
C ARG A 395 -8.91 10.44 -21.33
N PHE A 396 -9.36 9.20 -21.56
CA PHE A 396 -8.50 8.03 -21.58
C PHE A 396 -7.44 8.06 -22.70
N ASP A 397 -7.64 8.86 -23.75
CA ASP A 397 -6.64 9.06 -24.81
C ASP A 397 -5.58 10.12 -24.46
N LYS A 398 -5.75 10.84 -23.35
CA LYS A 398 -4.86 11.92 -22.87
C LYS A 398 -4.12 11.56 -21.58
N ALA A 399 -4.68 10.65 -20.77
CA ALA A 399 -4.14 10.32 -19.47
C ALA A 399 -4.20 8.82 -19.18
N GLU A 400 -3.23 8.35 -18.40
CA GLU A 400 -3.18 6.99 -17.89
C GLU A 400 -2.99 6.98 -16.37
N ALA A 401 -3.74 6.11 -15.69
CA ALA A 401 -3.65 5.89 -14.25
C ALA A 401 -2.50 4.96 -13.86
N TYR A 402 -2.18 4.88 -12.57
CA TYR A 402 -1.03 4.14 -12.03
C TYR A 402 -0.94 2.70 -12.54
N TRP A 403 -2.05 1.97 -12.54
CA TRP A 403 -2.07 0.57 -12.97
C TRP A 403 -2.25 0.41 -14.49
N THR A 404 -2.91 1.35 -15.17
CA THR A 404 -3.06 1.32 -16.64
C THR A 404 -1.69 1.40 -17.33
N LYS A 405 -0.79 2.26 -16.82
CA LYS A 405 0.63 2.35 -17.22
C LYS A 405 1.40 1.03 -17.08
N ARG A 406 0.87 0.08 -16.32
CA ARG A 406 1.49 -1.20 -15.97
C ARG A 406 0.77 -2.40 -16.59
N GLY A 407 -0.01 -2.17 -17.65
CA GLY A 407 -0.65 -3.22 -18.44
C GLY A 407 -1.99 -3.71 -17.91
N TRP A 408 -2.57 -3.05 -16.89
CA TRP A 408 -3.94 -3.33 -16.47
C TRP A 408 -4.95 -2.63 -17.38
N SER A 409 -6.14 -3.21 -17.52
CA SER A 409 -7.20 -2.65 -18.35
C SER A 409 -7.63 -1.27 -17.85
N ALA A 410 -8.09 -0.37 -18.73
CA ALA A 410 -8.47 0.98 -18.33
C ALA A 410 -9.84 1.05 -17.66
N ARG A 411 -10.80 0.21 -18.07
CA ARG A 411 -12.21 0.29 -17.63
C ARG A 411 -12.51 -0.56 -16.38
N GLY A 412 -11.85 -1.71 -16.23
CA GLY A 412 -11.93 -2.56 -15.03
C GLY A 412 -13.33 -2.97 -14.53
N PRO A 413 -14.31 -3.37 -15.38
CA PRO A 413 -15.61 -3.85 -14.91
C PRO A 413 -15.45 -5.17 -14.14
N ILE A 414 -16.25 -5.36 -13.09
CA ILE A 414 -16.19 -6.59 -12.30
C ILE A 414 -16.76 -7.77 -13.11
N LYS A 415 -15.99 -8.85 -13.18
CA LYS A 415 -16.40 -10.12 -13.79
C LYS A 415 -17.34 -10.89 -12.87
N THR A 416 -18.24 -11.66 -13.48
CA THR A 416 -19.11 -12.62 -12.78
C THR A 416 -18.24 -13.71 -12.16
N ALA A 417 -18.31 -13.85 -10.84
CA ALA A 417 -17.46 -14.77 -10.09
C ALA A 417 -18.23 -15.42 -8.94
N SER A 418 -17.71 -16.57 -8.52
CA SER A 418 -18.22 -17.35 -7.39
C SER A 418 -17.07 -18.04 -6.66
N ARG A 419 -17.28 -18.25 -5.36
CA ARG A 419 -16.33 -18.88 -4.45
C ARG A 419 -17.05 -19.84 -3.52
N ILE A 420 -16.36 -20.92 -3.19
CA ILE A 420 -16.75 -21.92 -2.19
C ILE A 420 -16.01 -21.50 -0.92
N ASP A 421 -16.73 -21.26 0.16
CA ASP A 421 -16.15 -20.94 1.47
C ASP A 421 -16.07 -22.21 2.33
N VAL A 422 -17.13 -23.03 2.28
CA VAL A 422 -17.29 -24.26 3.05
C VAL A 422 -17.57 -25.43 2.08
N PRO A 423 -16.94 -26.59 2.27
CA PRO A 423 -15.95 -26.91 3.30
C PRO A 423 -14.59 -26.21 3.08
N ALA A 424 -13.87 -25.98 4.18
CA ALA A 424 -12.51 -25.48 4.13
C ALA A 424 -11.57 -26.52 3.47
N PRO A 425 -10.48 -26.09 2.80
CA PRO A 425 -9.54 -27.02 2.18
C PRO A 425 -9.02 -28.03 3.20
N PHE A 426 -9.03 -29.32 2.85
CA PHE A 426 -8.57 -30.43 3.70
C PHE A 426 -9.30 -30.58 5.05
N ALA A 427 -10.46 -29.95 5.24
CA ALA A 427 -11.25 -30.13 6.47
C ALA A 427 -11.74 -31.59 6.59
N PRO A 428 -11.61 -32.22 7.76
CA PRO A 428 -12.19 -33.55 7.98
C PRO A 428 -13.71 -33.43 7.94
N THR A 429 -14.31 -34.06 6.92
CA THR A 429 -15.75 -34.00 6.68
C THR A 429 -16.32 -35.41 6.87
N ALA A 430 -17.34 -35.56 7.71
CA ALA A 430 -18.00 -36.86 7.86
C ALA A 430 -18.88 -37.15 6.64
N PRO A 431 -19.05 -38.43 6.25
CA PRO A 431 -19.99 -38.81 5.20
C PRO A 431 -21.44 -38.52 5.62
N GLY A 432 -22.32 -38.38 4.63
CA GLY A 432 -23.73 -37.99 4.82
C GLY A 432 -24.02 -36.57 4.36
N SER A 433 -24.89 -35.87 5.06
CA SER A 433 -25.28 -34.50 4.68
C SER A 433 -24.14 -33.50 4.96
N VAL A 434 -23.56 -32.98 3.89
CA VAL A 434 -22.48 -31.98 3.88
C VAL A 434 -23.02 -30.68 3.29
N LEU A 435 -22.91 -29.59 4.06
CA LEU A 435 -23.22 -28.26 3.55
C LEU A 435 -22.04 -27.69 2.76
N VAL A 436 -22.33 -27.32 1.52
CA VAL A 436 -21.45 -26.53 0.67
C VAL A 436 -22.00 -25.12 0.61
N ALA A 437 -21.18 -24.12 0.89
CA ALA A 437 -21.62 -22.73 0.95
C ALA A 437 -20.55 -21.77 0.45
N GLY A 438 -20.98 -20.58 0.03
CA GLY A 438 -20.06 -19.53 -0.34
C GLY A 438 -20.75 -18.26 -0.84
N THR A 439 -20.02 -17.50 -1.65
CA THR A 439 -20.45 -16.21 -2.19
C THR A 439 -20.33 -16.19 -3.71
N ALA A 440 -21.19 -15.41 -4.36
CA ALA A 440 -21.11 -15.08 -5.77
C ALA A 440 -21.36 -13.59 -5.97
N TRP A 441 -20.75 -12.98 -6.97
CA TRP A 441 -20.90 -11.56 -7.24
C TRP A 441 -20.76 -11.25 -8.72
N ALA A 442 -21.54 -10.26 -9.14
CA ALA A 442 -21.49 -9.60 -10.43
C ALA A 442 -22.04 -8.19 -10.19
N GLN A 443 -21.30 -7.35 -9.45
CA GLN A 443 -21.82 -6.04 -9.03
C GLN A 443 -22.38 -5.24 -10.21
N HIS A 444 -23.48 -4.55 -9.96
CA HIS A 444 -24.32 -3.83 -10.93
C HIS A 444 -25.12 -4.70 -11.92
N ARG A 445 -24.77 -5.99 -12.08
CA ARG A 445 -25.54 -6.97 -12.89
C ARG A 445 -26.36 -7.94 -12.05
N GLY A 446 -25.93 -8.25 -10.82
CA GLY A 446 -26.60 -9.21 -9.93
C GLY A 446 -26.37 -10.67 -10.30
N ILE A 447 -26.76 -11.58 -9.40
CA ILE A 447 -26.59 -13.04 -9.55
C ILE A 447 -27.97 -13.70 -9.67
N GLU A 448 -28.19 -14.36 -10.81
CA GLU A 448 -29.40 -15.13 -11.09
C GLU A 448 -29.31 -16.54 -10.48
N LYS A 449 -28.20 -17.22 -10.71
CA LYS A 449 -28.05 -18.65 -10.41
C LYS A 449 -26.62 -18.98 -9.98
N VAL A 450 -26.47 -19.91 -9.05
CA VAL A 450 -25.20 -20.57 -8.71
C VAL A 450 -25.37 -22.08 -8.87
N GLU A 451 -24.40 -22.71 -9.50
CA GLU A 451 -24.37 -24.15 -9.72
C GLU A 451 -23.08 -24.74 -9.16
N VAL A 452 -23.19 -25.91 -8.54
CA VAL A 452 -22.08 -26.68 -7.97
C VAL A 452 -22.08 -28.07 -8.58
N ARG A 453 -20.90 -28.64 -8.81
CA ARG A 453 -20.75 -30.06 -9.19
C ARG A 453 -19.67 -30.74 -8.38
N VAL A 454 -19.80 -32.05 -8.26
CA VAL A 454 -18.84 -32.95 -7.60
C VAL A 454 -18.21 -33.85 -8.65
N ASP A 455 -16.90 -34.02 -8.63
CA ASP A 455 -16.14 -35.01 -9.42
C ASP A 455 -16.45 -34.98 -10.93
N ASN A 456 -16.59 -33.78 -11.50
CA ASN A 456 -17.00 -33.56 -12.90
C ASN A 456 -18.38 -34.17 -13.28
N GLY A 457 -19.22 -34.46 -12.30
CA GLY A 457 -20.59 -34.90 -12.49
C GLY A 457 -21.54 -33.79 -12.94
N GLN A 458 -22.84 -34.05 -12.78
CA GLN A 458 -23.89 -33.10 -13.17
C GLN A 458 -23.88 -31.85 -12.29
N TRP A 459 -24.15 -30.70 -12.91
CA TRP A 459 -24.36 -29.45 -12.19
C TRP A 459 -25.65 -29.51 -11.36
N GLN A 460 -25.56 -29.10 -10.11
CA GLN A 460 -26.68 -28.97 -9.18
C GLN A 460 -26.89 -27.49 -8.86
N THR A 461 -28.14 -27.05 -8.83
CA THR A 461 -28.46 -25.65 -8.50
C THR A 461 -28.39 -25.45 -7.00
N ALA A 462 -27.62 -24.45 -6.56
CA ALA A 462 -27.56 -24.05 -5.16
C ALA A 462 -28.76 -23.17 -4.79
N THR A 463 -29.14 -23.18 -3.53
CA THR A 463 -30.12 -22.24 -2.97
C THR A 463 -29.43 -20.91 -2.70
N LEU A 464 -29.91 -19.84 -3.33
CA LEU A 464 -29.39 -18.49 -3.10
C LEU A 464 -30.06 -17.84 -1.89
N ALA A 465 -29.28 -17.12 -1.10
CA ALA A 465 -29.82 -16.20 -0.11
C ALA A 465 -30.69 -15.11 -0.78
N PRO A 466 -31.59 -14.45 -0.03
CA PRO A 466 -32.27 -13.25 -0.50
C PRO A 466 -31.28 -12.25 -1.10
N GLN A 467 -31.63 -11.68 -2.26
CA GLN A 467 -30.81 -10.62 -2.83
C GLN A 467 -31.04 -9.33 -2.04
N TYR A 468 -29.95 -8.74 -1.54
CA TYR A 468 -30.01 -7.44 -0.88
C TYR A 468 -30.07 -6.32 -1.93
N THR A 469 -29.03 -6.18 -2.75
CA THR A 469 -29.02 -5.35 -3.97
C THR A 469 -28.18 -6.00 -5.07
N VAL A 470 -28.16 -5.42 -6.27
CA VAL A 470 -27.26 -5.84 -7.36
C VAL A 470 -25.80 -5.43 -7.15
N ASP A 471 -25.52 -4.54 -6.19
CA ASP A 471 -24.17 -4.06 -5.86
C ASP A 471 -23.52 -4.79 -4.67
N THR A 472 -24.25 -5.74 -4.07
CA THR A 472 -23.73 -6.66 -3.06
C THR A 472 -23.47 -8.05 -3.62
N TRP A 473 -22.52 -8.79 -3.03
CA TRP A 473 -22.43 -10.23 -3.25
C TRP A 473 -23.73 -10.92 -2.81
N ARG A 474 -23.93 -12.14 -3.32
CA ARG A 474 -25.05 -13.00 -2.96
C ARG A 474 -24.49 -14.30 -2.41
N GLN A 475 -24.88 -14.64 -1.19
CA GLN A 475 -24.50 -15.90 -0.58
C GLN A 475 -25.35 -17.05 -1.12
N TRP A 476 -24.81 -18.26 -1.06
CA TRP A 476 -25.48 -19.45 -1.54
C TRP A 476 -25.12 -20.67 -0.68
N ILE A 477 -26.05 -21.64 -0.64
CA ILE A 477 -25.90 -22.92 0.06
C ILE A 477 -26.38 -24.07 -0.82
N TRP A 478 -25.74 -25.22 -0.68
CA TRP A 478 -26.14 -26.47 -1.31
C TRP A 478 -25.89 -27.62 -0.33
N GLU A 479 -26.91 -28.43 -0.09
CA GLU A 479 -26.79 -29.64 0.73
C GLU A 479 -26.44 -30.83 -0.16
N TRP A 480 -25.30 -31.46 0.13
CA TRP A 480 -24.79 -32.58 -0.64
C TRP A 480 -24.76 -33.85 0.21
N GLN A 481 -25.29 -34.95 -0.32
CA GLN A 481 -25.12 -36.27 0.27
C GLN A 481 -23.77 -36.85 -0.14
N ALA A 482 -22.76 -36.63 0.69
CA ALA A 482 -21.38 -36.99 0.44
C ALA A 482 -21.08 -38.45 0.83
N THR A 483 -20.39 -39.15 -0.07
CA THR A 483 -19.80 -40.47 0.20
C THR A 483 -18.38 -40.31 0.76
N SER A 484 -17.86 -41.33 1.43
CA SER A 484 -16.45 -41.36 1.83
C SER A 484 -15.53 -41.36 0.60
N GLY A 485 -14.44 -40.60 0.66
CA GLY A 485 -13.46 -40.50 -0.42
C GLY A 485 -12.90 -39.10 -0.64
N LEU A 486 -11.95 -39.00 -1.57
CA LEU A 486 -11.46 -37.72 -2.08
C LEU A 486 -12.47 -37.19 -3.10
N HIS A 487 -12.96 -35.97 -2.87
CA HIS A 487 -13.92 -35.32 -3.74
C HIS A 487 -13.43 -33.95 -4.19
N THR A 488 -13.83 -33.55 -5.40
CA THR A 488 -13.55 -32.23 -5.96
C THR A 488 -14.84 -31.50 -6.27
N LEU A 489 -15.05 -30.36 -5.60
CA LEU A 489 -16.13 -29.43 -5.87
C LEU A 489 -15.71 -28.35 -6.85
N GLN A 490 -16.64 -27.98 -7.73
CA GLN A 490 -16.50 -26.81 -8.60
C GLN A 490 -17.77 -25.98 -8.55
N VAL A 491 -17.62 -24.65 -8.63
CA VAL A 491 -18.73 -23.69 -8.63
C VAL A 491 -18.67 -22.76 -9.84
N ARG A 492 -19.84 -22.41 -10.37
CA ARG A 492 -20.01 -21.33 -11.35
C ARG A 492 -21.26 -20.52 -11.03
N ALA A 493 -21.26 -19.24 -11.40
CA ALA A 493 -22.42 -18.36 -11.33
C ALA A 493 -22.93 -17.96 -12.72
N THR A 494 -24.21 -17.60 -12.80
CA THR A 494 -24.85 -16.91 -13.93
C THR A 494 -25.39 -15.58 -13.43
N ASP A 495 -25.04 -14.48 -14.10
CA ASP A 495 -25.57 -13.15 -13.77
C ASP A 495 -26.97 -12.92 -14.37
N LEU A 496 -27.66 -11.84 -13.95
CA LEU A 496 -29.02 -11.54 -14.43
C LEU A 496 -29.07 -11.15 -15.92
N ASP A 497 -27.92 -10.88 -16.54
CA ASP A 497 -27.81 -10.65 -17.98
C ASP A 497 -27.67 -11.97 -18.77
N GLY A 498 -27.69 -13.13 -18.08
CA GLY A 498 -27.59 -14.46 -18.66
C GLY A 498 -26.16 -14.93 -18.93
N ASN A 499 -25.13 -14.17 -18.51
CA ASN A 499 -23.74 -14.56 -18.73
C ASN A 499 -23.29 -15.57 -17.69
N VAL A 500 -22.86 -16.74 -18.16
CA VAL A 500 -22.27 -17.78 -17.32
C VAL A 500 -20.79 -17.43 -17.05
N GLN A 501 -20.34 -17.61 -15.81
CA GLN A 501 -18.95 -17.46 -15.42
C GLN A 501 -18.03 -18.30 -16.31
N VAL A 502 -17.03 -17.62 -16.89
CA VAL A 502 -16.06 -18.20 -17.83
C VAL A 502 -15.29 -19.36 -17.19
N GLU A 503 -15.24 -20.50 -17.88
CA GLU A 503 -14.52 -21.71 -17.47
C GLU A 503 -12.99 -21.56 -17.54
N GLU A 504 -12.51 -20.94 -18.63
CA GLU A 504 -11.08 -20.77 -18.89
C GLU A 504 -10.42 -19.99 -17.75
N ARG A 505 -9.38 -20.56 -17.16
CA ARG A 505 -8.64 -19.93 -16.08
C ARG A 505 -7.60 -18.96 -16.64
N THR A 506 -7.79 -17.67 -16.39
CA THR A 506 -6.79 -16.64 -16.70
C THR A 506 -6.28 -16.00 -15.41
N PRO A 507 -5.01 -15.57 -15.37
CA PRO A 507 -4.50 -14.79 -14.24
C PRO A 507 -5.23 -13.43 -14.11
N PRO A 508 -5.06 -12.73 -12.98
CA PRO A 508 -5.62 -11.40 -12.77
C PRO A 508 -5.29 -10.34 -13.85
N ILE A 509 -4.06 -10.32 -14.37
CA ILE A 509 -3.68 -9.36 -15.42
C ILE A 509 -4.23 -9.84 -16.77
N PRO A 510 -4.84 -8.98 -17.60
CA PRO A 510 -4.96 -7.51 -17.44
C PRO A 510 -6.25 -7.01 -16.77
N GLY A 511 -7.28 -7.84 -16.58
CA GLY A 511 -8.65 -7.37 -16.31
C GLY A 511 -9.43 -8.15 -15.25
N GLY A 512 -8.75 -8.79 -14.31
CA GLY A 512 -9.32 -9.69 -13.30
C GLY A 512 -9.26 -11.16 -13.74
N ALA A 513 -9.18 -12.07 -12.76
CA ALA A 513 -9.11 -13.51 -13.03
C ALA A 513 -10.44 -14.06 -13.56
N THR A 514 -10.37 -15.09 -14.42
CA THR A 514 -11.51 -15.94 -14.80
C THR A 514 -11.23 -17.39 -14.43
N GLY A 515 -12.27 -18.21 -14.47
CA GLY A 515 -12.21 -19.64 -14.16
C GLY A 515 -13.18 -20.03 -13.06
N TRP A 516 -13.50 -21.32 -13.00
CA TRP A 516 -14.31 -21.90 -11.93
C TRP A 516 -13.47 -22.21 -10.71
N HIS A 517 -13.95 -21.78 -9.55
CA HIS A 517 -13.28 -22.12 -8.31
C HIS A 517 -13.46 -23.60 -8.01
N THR A 518 -12.33 -24.28 -7.79
CA THR A 518 -12.24 -25.71 -7.57
C THR A 518 -11.66 -25.96 -6.18
N ARG A 519 -12.27 -26.85 -5.39
CA ARG A 519 -11.77 -27.27 -4.09
C ARG A 519 -11.80 -28.79 -3.97
N SER A 520 -10.70 -29.37 -3.48
CA SER A 520 -10.62 -30.79 -3.17
C SER A 520 -10.51 -31.00 -1.66
N PHE A 521 -11.24 -31.99 -1.13
CA PHE A 521 -11.21 -32.37 0.28
C PHE A 521 -11.60 -33.84 0.44
N THR A 522 -11.28 -34.39 1.62
CA THR A 522 -11.55 -35.79 1.95
C THR A 522 -12.76 -35.89 2.86
N VAL A 523 -13.70 -36.75 2.48
CA VAL A 523 -14.79 -37.21 3.31
C VAL A 523 -14.35 -38.53 3.96
N ALA A 524 -14.42 -38.60 5.29
CA ALA A 524 -13.86 -39.67 6.11
C ALA A 524 -14.51 -41.04 5.88
#